data_AF-A0A380MSF6-F1
#
_entry.id   AF-A0A380MSF6-F1
#
_cell.length_a   1.000
_cell.length_b   1.000
_cell.length_c   1.000
_cell.angle_alpha   90.00
_cell.angle_beta   90.00
_cell.angle_gamma   90.00
#
_symmetry.space_group_name_H-M   'P 1'
#
loop_
_entity.id
_entity.type
_entity.pdbx_description
1 polymer ?
#
loop_
_entity_poly.entity_id
_entity_poly.type
_entity_poly.pdbx_seq_one_letter_code
_entity_poly.pdbx_strand_id
1 'polypeptide(L)'
;MFFIQSAHAQAAGGAPQQGAGMFNLLLMIGIFAVMWFLMIRPQQKRAKEQRAMIAALKKGDEVMTNGGLMGRIINLDEQAIDLEIAKGTIVRFQRNFVVQVLPKGSLKAELGSVAVANDEPVELKKDETEENK
;
A
#
# COMPACT_ATOMS: atom_id res chain seq x y z
N MET A 1 -1.71 28.24 -38.17
CA MET A 1 -1.25 26.85 -38.04
C MET A 1 -1.60 26.36 -36.64
N PHE A 2 -2.81 25.79 -36.47
CA PHE A 2 -3.22 25.00 -35.30
C PHE A 2 -4.25 24.00 -35.82
N PHE A 3 -3.77 22.80 -36.08
CA PHE A 3 -4.52 21.68 -36.62
C PHE A 3 -5.15 20.95 -35.44
N ILE A 4 -6.39 21.31 -35.12
CA ILE A 4 -7.22 20.54 -34.22
C ILE A 4 -7.64 19.30 -35.02
N GLN A 5 -6.84 18.22 -34.92
CA GLN A 5 -7.31 16.90 -35.32
C GLN A 5 -8.63 16.68 -34.60
N SER A 6 -9.73 16.56 -35.36
CA SER A 6 -11.04 16.21 -34.86
C SER A 6 -10.89 14.96 -34.00
N ALA A 7 -10.90 15.13 -32.69
CA ALA A 7 -10.95 14.03 -31.77
C ALA A 7 -12.32 13.39 -31.94
N HIS A 8 -12.41 12.43 -32.86
CA HIS A 8 -13.44 11.43 -32.85
C HIS A 8 -13.20 10.60 -31.59
N ALA A 9 -13.64 11.12 -30.45
CA ALA A 9 -14.11 10.29 -29.36
C ALA A 9 -15.32 9.56 -29.92
N GLN A 10 -15.05 8.50 -30.69
CA GLN A 10 -16.05 7.54 -31.08
C GLN A 10 -16.42 6.81 -29.79
N ALA A 11 -17.31 7.44 -29.02
CA ALA A 11 -18.11 6.76 -28.04
C ALA A 11 -18.61 5.50 -28.74
N ALA A 12 -18.28 4.34 -28.18
CA ALA A 12 -18.79 3.06 -28.63
C ALA A 12 -20.32 3.09 -28.46
N GLY A 13 -21.01 3.64 -29.45
CA GLY A 13 -22.41 4.04 -29.38
C GLY A 13 -22.97 4.16 -30.78
N GLY A 14 -23.05 3.02 -31.47
CA GLY A 14 -23.83 2.90 -32.71
C GLY A 14 -25.32 2.78 -32.38
N ALA A 15 -26.13 3.71 -32.93
CA ALA A 15 -27.59 3.69 -32.90
C ALA A 15 -28.18 2.51 -33.73
N PRO A 16 -29.45 2.13 -33.51
CA PRO A 16 -29.87 0.72 -33.47
C PRO A 16 -30.26 0.17 -34.84
N GLN A 17 -29.49 -0.78 -35.35
CA GLN A 17 -30.02 -1.76 -36.30
C GLN A 17 -30.90 -2.73 -35.49
N GLN A 18 -32.18 -2.85 -35.80
CA GLN A 18 -33.13 -3.74 -35.11
C GLN A 18 -32.66 -5.20 -35.31
N GLY A 19 -31.97 -5.74 -34.30
CA GLY A 19 -31.21 -7.00 -34.37
C GLY A 19 -29.80 -6.85 -33.77
N ALA A 20 -29.11 -5.75 -34.08
CA ALA A 20 -27.86 -5.33 -33.44
C ALA A 20 -28.07 -4.68 -32.07
N GLY A 21 -29.26 -4.13 -31.78
CA GLY A 21 -29.56 -3.51 -30.49
C GLY A 21 -29.52 -4.49 -29.30
N MET A 22 -30.04 -5.70 -29.49
CA MET A 22 -29.97 -6.76 -28.47
C MET A 22 -28.54 -7.27 -28.30
N PHE A 23 -27.82 -7.49 -29.41
CA PHE A 23 -26.41 -7.89 -29.39
C PHE A 23 -25.52 -6.82 -28.73
N ASN A 24 -25.73 -5.54 -29.03
CA ASN A 24 -25.01 -4.42 -28.41
C ASN A 24 -25.35 -4.28 -26.92
N LEU A 25 -26.60 -4.49 -26.52
CA LEU A 25 -26.98 -4.48 -25.10
C LEU A 25 -26.31 -5.65 -24.34
N LEU A 26 -26.28 -6.84 -24.94
CA LEU A 26 -25.59 -8.01 -24.39
C LEU A 26 -24.08 -7.79 -24.30
N LEU A 27 -23.47 -7.19 -25.33
CA LEU A 27 -22.05 -6.82 -25.34
C LEU A 27 -21.74 -5.77 -24.26
N MET A 28 -22.58 -4.75 -24.13
CA MET A 28 -22.42 -3.68 -23.15
C MET A 28 -22.52 -4.24 -21.71
N ILE A 29 -23.56 -5.03 -21.42
CA ILE A 29 -23.72 -5.71 -20.13
C ILE A 29 -22.56 -6.68 -19.89
N GLY A 30 -22.09 -7.38 -20.93
CA GLY A 30 -20.94 -8.29 -20.87
C GLY A 30 -19.65 -7.59 -20.43
N ILE A 31 -19.35 -6.41 -21.00
CA ILE A 31 -18.17 -5.61 -20.62
C ILE A 31 -18.29 -5.13 -19.16
N PHE A 32 -19.45 -4.61 -18.76
CA PHE A 32 -19.69 -4.21 -17.37
C PHE A 32 -19.59 -5.39 -16.40
N ALA A 33 -20.11 -6.56 -16.77
CA ALA A 33 -20.05 -7.77 -15.97
C ALA A 33 -18.60 -8.26 -15.79
N VAL A 34 -17.79 -8.26 -16.86
CA VAL A 34 -16.38 -8.65 -16.79
C VAL A 34 -15.58 -7.67 -15.94
N MET A 35 -15.75 -6.36 -16.13
CA MET A 35 -15.06 -5.33 -15.35
C MET A 35 -15.44 -5.38 -13.87
N TRP A 36 -16.73 -5.58 -13.56
CA TRP A 36 -17.22 -5.76 -12.19
C TRP A 36 -16.68 -7.04 -11.56
N PHE A 37 -16.70 -8.15 -12.28
CA PHE A 37 -16.22 -9.45 -11.80
C PHE A 37 -14.71 -9.43 -11.52
N LEU A 38 -13.93 -8.80 -12.38
CA LEU A 38 -12.48 -8.66 -12.20
C LEU A 38 -12.12 -7.79 -11.01
N MET A 39 -12.93 -6.80 -10.61
CA MET A 39 -12.65 -5.94 -9.45
C MET A 39 -13.20 -6.49 -8.14
N ILE A 40 -14.37 -7.13 -8.14
CA ILE A 40 -15.00 -7.59 -6.89
C ILE A 40 -14.31 -8.81 -6.29
N ARG A 41 -13.83 -9.73 -7.13
CA ARG A 41 -13.09 -10.92 -6.70
C ARG A 41 -11.79 -10.58 -5.96
N PRO A 42 -10.90 -9.71 -6.47
CA PRO A 42 -9.67 -9.34 -5.75
C PRO A 42 -9.97 -8.52 -4.50
N GLN A 43 -11.02 -7.70 -4.48
CA GLN A 43 -11.35 -6.90 -3.30
C GLN A 43 -11.83 -7.77 -2.13
N GLN A 44 -12.69 -8.76 -2.39
CA GLN A 44 -13.14 -9.70 -1.36
C GLN A 44 -11.98 -10.51 -0.76
N LYS A 45 -10.99 -10.88 -1.59
CA LYS A 45 -9.80 -11.60 -1.13
C LYS A 45 -8.97 -10.74 -0.18
N ARG A 46 -8.68 -9.49 -0.56
CA ARG A 46 -7.93 -8.54 0.29
C ARG A 46 -8.66 -8.22 1.60
N ALA A 47 -9.98 -8.03 1.55
CA ALA A 47 -10.77 -7.75 2.76
C ALA A 47 -10.80 -8.97 3.71
N LYS A 48 -10.86 -10.20 3.19
CA LYS A 48 -10.75 -11.42 3.99
C LYS A 48 -9.37 -11.57 4.62
N GLU A 49 -8.31 -11.34 3.84
CA GLU A 49 -6.92 -11.40 4.32
C GLU A 49 -6.66 -10.38 5.43
N GLN A 50 -7.11 -9.13 5.25
CA GLN A 50 -7.02 -8.09 6.29
C GLN A 50 -7.78 -8.50 7.56
N ARG A 51 -9.03 -8.95 7.44
CA ARG A 51 -9.82 -9.41 8.60
C ARG A 51 -9.15 -10.58 9.32
N ALA A 52 -8.57 -11.52 8.58
CA ALA A 52 -7.85 -12.66 9.14
C ALA A 52 -6.58 -12.24 9.90
N MET A 53 -5.80 -11.32 9.33
CA MET A 53 -4.62 -10.76 10.00
C MET A 53 -5.01 -10.04 11.30
N ILE A 54 -6.04 -9.20 11.26
CA ILE A 54 -6.50 -8.46 12.43
C ILE A 54 -7.06 -9.42 13.51
N ALA A 55 -7.64 -10.56 13.12
CA ALA A 55 -8.08 -11.60 14.04
C ALA A 55 -6.91 -12.41 14.65
N ALA A 56 -5.77 -12.47 13.97
CA ALA A 56 -4.59 -13.18 14.43
C ALA A 56 -3.73 -12.38 15.41
N LEU A 57 -4.04 -11.09 15.64
CA LEU A 57 -3.31 -10.21 16.56
C LEU A 57 -3.38 -10.70 18.01
N LYS A 58 -2.24 -10.67 18.70
CA LYS A 58 -2.13 -11.03 20.12
C LYS A 58 -1.45 -9.92 20.92
N LYS A 59 -1.70 -9.93 22.24
CA LYS A 59 -0.97 -9.06 23.17
C LYS A 59 0.52 -9.38 23.12
N GLY A 60 1.34 -8.33 23.05
CA GLY A 60 2.80 -8.43 22.96
C GLY A 60 3.35 -8.64 21.56
N ASP A 61 2.51 -8.64 20.52
CA ASP A 61 2.99 -8.58 19.14
C ASP A 61 3.48 -7.18 18.79
N GLU A 62 4.48 -7.12 17.92
CA GLU A 62 4.95 -5.87 17.32
C GLU A 62 4.18 -5.68 16.02
N VAL A 63 3.68 -4.47 15.79
CA VAL A 63 2.87 -4.18 14.60
C VAL A 63 3.26 -2.87 13.98
N MET A 64 3.12 -2.81 12.66
CA MET A 64 3.20 -1.59 11.88
C MET A 64 1.79 -1.14 11.48
N THR A 65 1.49 0.11 11.80
CA THR A 65 0.25 0.78 11.41
C THR A 65 0.37 1.39 10.00
N ASN A 66 -0.76 1.76 9.39
CA ASN A 66 -0.82 2.40 8.07
C ASN A 66 0.00 3.70 7.95
N GLY A 67 0.29 4.37 9.07
CA GLY A 67 1.10 5.59 9.09
C GLY A 67 2.61 5.34 9.19
N GLY A 68 3.08 4.09 9.10
CA GLY A 68 4.48 3.73 9.33
C GLY A 68 4.89 3.76 10.80
N LEU A 69 3.95 4.01 11.72
CA LEU A 69 4.22 3.91 13.16
C LEU A 69 4.32 2.44 13.55
N MET A 70 5.41 2.12 14.23
CA MET A 70 5.69 0.79 14.74
C MET A 70 5.66 0.81 16.26
N GLY A 71 5.12 -0.25 16.86
CA GLY A 71 5.04 -0.35 18.31
C GLY A 71 4.61 -1.73 18.76
N ARG A 72 4.50 -1.90 20.08
CA ARG A 72 4.07 -3.15 20.71
C ARG A 72 2.64 -3.03 21.21
N ILE A 73 1.86 -4.08 21.00
CA ILE A 73 0.52 -4.20 21.55
C ILE A 73 0.61 -4.49 23.06
N ILE A 74 0.09 -3.59 23.89
CA ILE A 74 -0.02 -3.79 25.35
C ILE A 74 -1.41 -4.30 25.74
N ASN A 75 -2.46 -3.78 25.11
CA ASN A 75 -3.83 -4.22 25.29
C ASN A 75 -4.56 -4.34 23.95
N LEU A 76 -5.52 -5.25 23.91
CA LEU A 76 -6.30 -5.60 22.73
C LEU A 76 -7.77 -5.59 23.12
N ASP A 77 -8.54 -4.67 22.55
CA ASP A 77 -10.00 -4.62 22.62
C ASP A 77 -10.61 -5.08 21.28
N GLU A 78 -11.94 -5.18 21.20
CA GLU A 78 -12.61 -5.74 20.02
C GLU A 78 -12.55 -4.82 18.77
N GLN A 79 -12.51 -3.50 18.98
CA GLN A 79 -12.42 -2.49 17.92
C GLN A 79 -11.15 -1.66 17.96
N ALA A 80 -10.49 -1.61 19.11
CA ALA A 80 -9.32 -0.77 19.35
C ALA A 80 -8.17 -1.56 19.98
N ILE A 81 -6.97 -1.06 19.83
CA ILE A 81 -5.75 -1.63 20.40
C ILE A 81 -4.93 -0.51 21.02
N ASP A 82 -4.31 -0.80 22.16
CA ASP A 82 -3.37 0.11 22.79
C ASP A 82 -1.96 -0.28 22.33
N LEU A 83 -1.31 0.63 21.62
CA LEU A 83 0.07 0.49 21.16
C LEU A 83 1.00 1.32 22.03
N GLU A 84 2.06 0.69 22.52
CA GLU A 84 3.21 1.39 23.08
C GLU A 84 4.23 1.63 21.96
N ILE A 85 4.45 2.90 21.62
CA ILE A 85 5.35 3.34 20.53
C ILE A 85 6.73 3.72 21.09
N ALA A 86 6.73 4.27 22.30
CA ALA A 86 7.92 4.64 23.05
C ALA A 86 7.66 4.40 24.54
N LYS A 87 8.73 4.36 25.35
CA LYS A 87 8.64 4.05 26.78
C LYS A 87 7.66 5.00 27.50
N GLY A 88 6.51 4.45 27.91
CA GLY A 88 5.45 5.22 28.58
C GLY A 88 4.50 6.00 27.67
N THR A 89 4.69 5.94 26.35
CA THR A 89 3.78 6.55 25.37
C THR A 89 2.85 5.49 24.83
N ILE A 90 1.62 5.49 25.36
CA ILE A 90 0.54 4.60 24.95
C ILE A 90 -0.44 5.37 24.07
N VAL A 91 -0.72 4.85 22.88
CA VAL A 91 -1.67 5.44 21.94
C VAL A 91 -2.71 4.40 21.55
N ARG A 92 -3.98 4.78 21.61
CA ARG A 92 -5.10 3.94 21.18
C ARG A 92 -5.34 4.09 19.68
N PHE A 93 -5.28 2.98 18.96
CA PHE A 93 -5.59 2.90 17.53
C PHE A 93 -6.76 1.97 17.25
N GLN A 94 -7.44 2.18 16.14
CA GLN A 94 -8.42 1.21 15.65
C GLN A 94 -7.72 -0.02 15.07
N ARG A 95 -8.26 -1.22 15.33
CA ARG A 95 -7.64 -2.48 14.85
C ARG A 95 -7.47 -2.57 13.33
N ASN A 96 -8.32 -1.85 12.59
CA ASN A 96 -8.31 -1.83 11.13
C ASN A 96 -7.09 -1.08 10.54
N PHE A 97 -6.35 -0.33 11.35
CA PHE A 97 -5.17 0.41 10.90
C PHE A 97 -3.87 -0.40 10.98
N VAL A 98 -3.92 -1.64 11.50
CA VAL A 98 -2.76 -2.54 11.48
C VAL A 98 -2.56 -3.07 10.06
N VAL A 99 -1.35 -2.89 9.51
CA VAL A 99 -0.99 -3.30 8.14
C VAL A 99 -0.15 -4.56 8.15
N GLN A 100 0.71 -4.72 9.15
CA GLN A 100 1.61 -5.85 9.23
C GLN A 100 1.88 -6.22 10.68
N VAL A 101 1.91 -7.53 10.95
CA VAL A 101 2.39 -8.10 12.20
C VAL A 101 3.84 -8.45 12.01
N LEU A 102 4.67 -7.88 12.87
CA LEU A 102 6.11 -8.07 12.88
C LEU A 102 6.45 -9.17 13.90
N PRO A 103 7.21 -10.20 13.50
CA PRO A 103 7.71 -11.18 14.45
C PRO A 103 8.63 -10.47 15.46
N LYS A 104 8.48 -10.84 16.74
CA LYS A 104 9.11 -10.15 17.87
C LYS A 104 10.61 -9.91 17.61
N GLY A 105 11.02 -8.64 17.68
CA GLY A 105 12.42 -8.22 17.51
C GLY A 105 12.81 -7.76 16.10
N SER A 106 11.93 -7.82 15.11
CA SER A 106 12.24 -7.33 13.76
C SER A 106 12.27 -5.81 13.64
N LEU A 107 11.69 -5.07 14.59
CA LEU A 107 11.77 -3.61 14.65
C LEU A 107 13.21 -3.09 14.64
N LYS A 108 14.14 -3.83 15.29
CA LYS A 108 15.55 -3.48 15.29
C LYS A 108 16.28 -3.89 14.00
N ALA A 109 15.76 -4.90 13.31
CA ALA A 109 16.36 -5.46 12.10
C ALA A 109 15.98 -4.64 10.83
N GLU A 110 14.73 -4.25 10.68
CA GLU A 110 14.25 -3.54 9.47
C GLU A 110 14.68 -2.06 9.42
N LEU A 111 14.79 -1.40 10.57
CA LEU A 111 15.39 -0.05 10.66
C LEU A 111 16.92 -0.06 10.41
N GLY A 112 17.57 -1.23 10.52
CA GLY A 112 19.00 -1.40 10.23
C GLY A 112 19.33 -1.74 8.78
N SER A 113 18.38 -2.26 8.00
CA SER A 113 18.61 -2.67 6.60
C SER A 113 18.44 -1.55 5.57
N VAL A 114 17.98 -0.36 5.95
CA VAL A 114 17.84 0.81 5.06
C VAL A 114 18.99 1.82 5.24
N ALA A 115 20.12 1.41 5.83
CA ALA A 115 21.27 2.29 6.09
C ALA A 115 22.63 1.72 5.67
N VAL A 116 22.69 0.75 4.75
CA VAL A 116 23.98 0.30 4.18
C VAL A 116 23.80 -0.06 2.70
N ALA A 117 23.74 0.95 1.84
CA ALA A 117 23.81 0.72 0.40
C ALA A 117 24.67 1.74 -0.37
N ASN A 118 25.26 2.77 0.27
CA ASN A 118 26.15 3.71 -0.43
C ASN A 118 27.17 4.36 0.52
N ASP A 119 27.98 3.54 1.20
CA ASP A 119 29.26 3.99 1.75
C ASP A 119 30.36 3.39 0.88
N GLU A 120 30.51 3.92 -0.35
CA GLU A 120 31.82 3.87 -1.00
C GLU A 120 32.72 4.82 -0.21
N PRO A 121 33.83 4.36 0.37
CA PRO A 121 34.76 5.24 1.07
C PRO A 121 35.43 6.13 0.02
N VAL A 122 34.94 7.36 -0.14
CA VAL A 122 35.68 8.40 -0.83
C VAL A 122 36.89 8.71 0.04
N GLU A 123 38.03 8.14 -0.36
CA GLU A 123 39.36 8.43 0.16
C GLU A 123 39.58 9.95 0.24
N LEU A 124 39.58 10.47 1.46
CA LEU A 124 40.14 11.77 1.76
C LEU A 124 41.67 11.66 1.67
N LYS A 125 42.21 12.01 0.49
CA LYS A 125 43.63 12.32 0.33
C LYS A 125 43.96 13.50 1.24
N LYS A 126 44.73 13.21 2.28
CA LYS A 126 45.36 14.20 3.15
C LYS A 126 46.34 15.04 2.33
N ASP A 127 46.05 16.33 2.34
CA ASP A 127 46.94 17.46 2.56
C ASP A 127 48.33 17.52 1.90
N GLU A 128 48.52 18.68 1.27
CA GLU A 128 49.72 19.52 1.31
C GLU A 128 50.93 19.09 0.48
N THR A 129 50.93 19.53 -0.78
CA THR A 129 52.15 19.97 -1.45
C THR A 129 51.90 21.35 -2.05
N GLU A 130 52.85 22.27 -1.80
CA GLU A 130 53.04 23.62 -2.37
C GLU A 130 52.71 24.81 -1.47
N GLU A 131 53.57 25.03 -0.45
CA GLU A 131 54.16 26.36 -0.25
C GLU A 131 55.69 26.22 -0.32
N ASN A 132 56.27 26.61 -1.46
CA ASN A 132 57.70 26.80 -1.65
C ASN A 132 57.92 28.21 -2.20
N LYS A 133 58.28 29.15 -1.33
CA LYS A 133 59.46 30.01 -1.54
C LYS A 133 59.86 30.81 -0.31
#